data_AF-A0AAT9QLZ0-F1
#
_entry.id   AF-A0AAT9QLZ0-F1
#
_cell.length_a   1.000
_cell.length_b   1.000
_cell.length_c   1.000
_cell.angle_alpha   90.00
_cell.angle_beta   90.00
_cell.angle_gamma   90.00
#
_symmetry.space_group_name_H-M   'P 1'
#
loop_
_entity.id
_entity.type
_entity.pdbx_description
1 polymer ?
#
loop_
_entity_poly.entity_id
_entity_poly.type
_entity_poly.pdbx_seq_one_letter_code
_entity_poly.pdbx_strand_id
1 'polypeptide(L)'
;MSSQIPEPPPTAAHEKADNASLGELLGDVTRDLSTLMRQEVELAKAELKQTTSRAGKGAGMLAGAGVGGHFVLLFLSLALMWALGAIMALGWAALIVAVIWAIIAAVLASTGRKELKQIKGLPQTSETLAEIPPTLKPGEVNR
;
A
#
# COMPACT_ATOMS: atom_id res chain seq x y z
N MET A 1 3.91 56.09 -43.67
CA MET A 1 2.82 56.11 -42.67
C MET A 1 3.15 55.06 -41.62
N SER A 2 3.80 55.46 -40.52
CA SER A 2 4.14 54.54 -39.43
C SER A 2 2.96 54.46 -38.47
N SER A 3 2.28 53.32 -38.47
CA SER A 3 1.17 53.00 -37.59
C SER A 3 1.69 52.91 -36.16
N GLN A 4 1.40 53.90 -35.32
CA GLN A 4 1.60 53.78 -33.88
C GLN A 4 0.57 52.79 -33.34
N ILE A 5 1.04 51.63 -32.87
CA ILE A 5 0.23 50.68 -32.12
C ILE A 5 0.03 51.31 -30.73
N PRO A 6 -1.20 51.56 -30.27
CA PRO A 6 -1.44 52.03 -28.91
C PRO A 6 -0.93 50.99 -27.91
N GLU A 7 -0.02 51.40 -27.04
CA GLU A 7 0.44 50.58 -25.92
C GLU A 7 -0.78 50.18 -25.06
N PRO A 8 -0.97 48.89 -24.75
CA PRO A 8 -2.06 48.46 -23.88
C PRO A 8 -1.91 49.10 -22.49
N PRO A 9 -3.01 49.44 -21.80
CA PRO A 9 -2.94 50.05 -20.49
C PRO A 9 -2.17 49.14 -19.52
N PRO A 10 -1.36 49.72 -18.62
CA PRO A 10 -0.57 48.97 -17.66
C PRO A 10 -1.50 48.05 -16.85
N THR A 11 -1.11 46.77 -16.76
CA THR A 11 -1.87 45.78 -15.98
C THR A 11 -1.82 46.17 -14.49
N ALA A 12 -2.85 45.89 -13.70
CA ALA A 12 -2.88 46.19 -12.26
C ALA A 12 -1.64 45.65 -11.49
N ALA A 13 -0.98 44.61 -12.00
CA ALA A 13 0.29 44.11 -11.49
C ALA A 13 1.47 45.08 -11.69
N HIS A 14 1.53 45.79 -12.83
CA HIS A 14 2.54 46.83 -13.11
C HIS A 14 2.32 48.07 -12.24
N GLU A 15 1.09 48.56 -12.12
CA GLU A 15 0.80 49.70 -11.23
C GLU A 15 1.11 49.39 -9.76
N LYS A 16 0.85 48.16 -9.32
CA LYS A 16 1.19 47.73 -7.96
C LYS A 16 2.70 47.58 -7.76
N ALA A 17 3.43 47.12 -8.78
CA ALA A 17 4.90 47.02 -8.72
C ALA A 17 5.60 48.39 -8.66
N ASP A 18 5.07 49.39 -9.35
CA ASP A 18 5.62 50.76 -9.36
C ASP A 18 5.34 51.52 -8.05
N ASN A 19 4.27 51.15 -7.33
CA ASN A 19 3.82 51.84 -6.11
C ASN A 19 4.06 51.05 -4.80
N ALA A 20 4.33 49.74 -4.85
CA ALA A 20 4.54 48.92 -3.67
C ALA A 20 5.99 48.95 -3.20
N SER A 21 6.18 48.97 -1.88
CA SER A 21 7.51 48.83 -1.29
C SER A 21 8.07 47.42 -1.53
N LEU A 22 9.40 47.28 -1.58
CA LEU A 22 10.08 45.97 -1.70
C LEU A 22 9.64 44.96 -0.61
N GLY A 23 9.31 45.46 0.59
CA GLY A 23 8.81 44.63 1.68
C GLY A 23 7.40 44.07 1.42
N GLU A 24 6.57 44.82 0.70
CA GLU A 24 5.20 44.43 0.36
C GLU A 24 5.18 43.42 -0.80
N LEU A 25 6.05 43.60 -1.80
CA LEU A 25 6.26 42.60 -2.86
C LEU A 25 6.82 41.29 -2.32
N LEU A 26 7.80 41.34 -1.40
CA LEU A 26 8.35 40.14 -0.77
C LEU A 26 7.31 39.43 0.13
N GLY A 27 6.45 40.20 0.80
CA GLY A 27 5.33 39.69 1.58
C GLY A 27 4.32 38.95 0.70
N ASP A 28 3.95 39.52 -0.44
CA ASP A 28 3.03 38.92 -1.42
C ASP A 28 3.60 37.61 -2.00
N VAL A 29 4.87 37.59 -2.44
CA VAL A 29 5.53 36.37 -2.94
C VAL A 29 5.61 35.27 -1.88
N THR A 30 5.93 35.63 -0.63
CA THR A 30 5.98 34.67 0.47
C THR A 30 4.59 34.08 0.76
N ARG A 31 3.54 34.91 0.67
CA ARG A 31 2.15 34.48 0.84
C ARG A 31 1.69 33.56 -0.28
N ASP A 32 2.06 33.85 -1.51
CA ASP A 32 1.73 33.03 -2.67
C ASP A 32 2.45 31.67 -2.60
N LEU A 33 3.73 31.66 -2.22
CA LEU A 33 4.49 30.43 -2.02
C LEU A 33 3.91 29.57 -0.89
N SER A 34 3.51 30.20 0.23
CA SER A 34 2.81 29.52 1.33
C SER A 34 1.47 28.92 0.88
N THR A 35 0.76 29.62 -0.02
CA THR A 35 -0.49 29.13 -0.60
C THR A 35 -0.25 27.92 -1.52
N LEU A 36 0.76 27.96 -2.38
CA LEU A 36 1.15 26.85 -3.24
C LEU A 36 1.57 25.63 -2.43
N MET A 37 2.42 25.82 -1.41
CA MET A 37 2.82 24.73 -0.51
C MET A 37 1.62 24.07 0.16
N ARG A 38 0.65 24.86 0.63
CA ARG A 38 -0.59 24.32 1.19
C ARG A 38 -1.40 23.54 0.16
N GLN A 39 -1.47 24.01 -1.08
CA GLN A 39 -2.17 23.34 -2.17
C GLN A 39 -1.50 22.00 -2.55
N GLU A 40 -0.17 21.95 -2.65
CA GLU A 40 0.58 20.70 -2.90
C GLU A 40 0.35 19.68 -1.78
N VAL A 41 0.32 20.13 -0.52
CA VAL A 41 -0.01 19.26 0.61
C VAL A 41 -1.45 18.74 0.53
N GLU A 42 -2.41 19.61 0.21
CA GLU A 42 -3.81 19.18 0.05
C GLU A 42 -4.00 18.24 -1.16
N LEU A 43 -3.28 18.47 -2.25
CA LEU A 43 -3.27 17.60 -3.43
C LEU A 43 -2.67 16.23 -3.08
N ALA A 44 -1.50 16.21 -2.45
CA ALA A 44 -0.85 14.99 -2.00
C ALA A 44 -1.75 14.21 -1.03
N LYS A 45 -2.41 14.89 -0.09
CA LYS A 45 -3.42 14.25 0.79
C LYS A 45 -4.58 13.66 0.00
N ALA A 46 -5.11 14.36 -0.99
CA ALA A 46 -6.20 13.87 -1.84
C ALA A 46 -5.78 12.64 -2.64
N GLU A 47 -4.59 12.65 -3.23
CA GLU A 47 -4.04 11.52 -3.99
C GLU A 47 -3.74 10.31 -3.09
N LEU A 48 -3.16 10.54 -1.90
CA LEU A 48 -2.96 9.50 -0.90
C LEU A 48 -4.29 8.89 -0.43
N LYS A 49 -5.31 9.71 -0.17
CA LYS A 49 -6.64 9.23 0.22
C LYS A 49 -7.28 8.40 -0.89
N GLN A 50 -7.21 8.85 -2.14
CA GLN A 50 -7.71 8.13 -3.30
C GLN A 50 -6.99 6.79 -3.48
N THR A 51 -5.67 6.79 -3.35
CA THR A 51 -4.82 5.60 -3.47
C THR A 51 -5.13 4.59 -2.36
N THR A 52 -5.19 5.06 -1.12
CA THR A 52 -5.52 4.24 0.05
C THR A 52 -6.93 3.65 -0.06
N SER A 53 -7.90 4.44 -0.51
CA SER A 53 -9.28 3.96 -0.71
C SER A 53 -9.35 2.86 -1.78
N ARG A 54 -8.67 3.05 -2.92
CA ARG A 54 -8.61 2.05 -4.00
C ARG A 54 -7.89 0.78 -3.55
N ALA A 55 -6.73 0.93 -2.90
CA ALA A 55 -5.98 -0.19 -2.34
C ALA A 55 -6.79 -0.93 -1.28
N GLY A 56 -7.47 -0.20 -0.38
CA GLY A 56 -8.33 -0.77 0.66
C GLY A 56 -9.53 -1.54 0.08
N LYS A 57 -10.18 -1.00 -0.96
CA LYS A 57 -11.24 -1.73 -1.67
C LYS A 57 -10.70 -2.99 -2.33
N GLY A 58 -9.55 -2.90 -3.01
CA GLY A 58 -8.88 -4.04 -3.62
C GLY A 58 -8.55 -5.13 -2.61
N ALA A 59 -7.90 -4.77 -1.51
CA ALA A 59 -7.59 -5.67 -0.41
C ALA A 59 -8.85 -6.29 0.21
N GLY A 60 -9.91 -5.51 0.41
CA GLY A 60 -11.20 -6.00 0.90
C GLY A 60 -11.85 -7.01 -0.05
N MET A 61 -11.84 -6.75 -1.36
CA MET A 61 -12.36 -7.68 -2.37
C MET A 61 -11.54 -8.98 -2.40
N LEU A 62 -10.20 -8.90 -2.31
CA LEU A 62 -9.34 -10.08 -2.25
C LEU A 62 -9.55 -10.89 -0.97
N ALA A 63 -9.69 -10.23 0.18
CA ALA A 63 -10.02 -10.89 1.43
C ALA A 63 -11.38 -11.60 1.35
N GLY A 64 -12.40 -10.90 0.82
CA GLY A 64 -13.73 -11.47 0.58
C GLY A 64 -13.69 -12.66 -0.39
N ALA A 65 -12.91 -12.56 -1.47
CA ALA A 65 -12.71 -13.66 -2.41
C ALA A 65 -12.00 -14.87 -1.75
N GLY A 66 -11.04 -14.62 -0.85
CA GLY A 66 -10.40 -15.68 -0.06
C GLY A 66 -11.38 -16.43 0.84
N VAL A 67 -12.22 -15.69 1.59
CA VAL A 67 -13.26 -16.29 2.44
C VAL A 67 -14.31 -17.01 1.59
N GLY A 68 -14.80 -16.38 0.52
CA GLY A 68 -15.76 -16.99 -0.40
C GLY A 68 -15.21 -18.26 -1.05
N GLY A 69 -13.98 -18.21 -1.55
CA GLY A 69 -13.27 -19.36 -2.10
C GLY A 69 -13.11 -20.50 -1.09
N HIS A 70 -12.82 -20.19 0.18
CA HIS A 70 -12.77 -21.18 1.24
C HIS A 70 -14.11 -21.92 1.42
N PHE A 71 -15.23 -21.20 1.44
CA PHE A 71 -16.56 -21.82 1.50
C PHE A 71 -16.88 -22.66 0.26
N VAL A 72 -16.51 -22.22 -0.95
CA VAL A 72 -16.68 -23.02 -2.17
C VAL A 72 -15.92 -24.35 -2.03
N LEU A 73 -14.66 -24.31 -1.58
CA LEU A 73 -13.86 -25.52 -1.37
C LEU A 73 -14.46 -26.45 -0.31
N LEU A 74 -15.01 -25.89 0.77
CA LEU A 74 -15.71 -26.66 1.80
C LEU A 74 -16.95 -27.36 1.24
N PHE A 75 -17.81 -26.64 0.52
CA PHE A 75 -19.02 -27.23 -0.07
C PHE A 75 -18.70 -28.24 -1.18
N LEU A 76 -17.68 -28.00 -2.00
CA LEU A 76 -17.20 -28.98 -2.98
C LEU A 76 -16.69 -30.25 -2.30
N SER A 77 -15.99 -30.12 -1.17
CA SER A 77 -15.51 -31.28 -0.40
C SER A 77 -16.66 -32.12 0.15
N LEU A 78 -17.68 -31.47 0.70
CA LEU A 78 -18.89 -32.14 1.15
C LEU A 78 -19.63 -32.80 -0.02
N ALA A 79 -19.83 -32.07 -1.12
CA ALA A 79 -20.49 -32.60 -2.31
C ALA A 79 -19.75 -33.83 -2.86
N LEU A 80 -18.43 -33.79 -2.94
CA LEU A 80 -17.60 -34.92 -3.38
C LEU A 80 -17.71 -36.10 -2.41
N MET A 81 -17.66 -35.84 -1.11
CA MET A 81 -17.83 -36.88 -0.09
C MET A 81 -19.19 -37.57 -0.19
N TRP A 82 -20.27 -36.80 -0.38
CA TRP A 82 -21.62 -37.35 -0.58
C TRP A 82 -21.77 -38.09 -1.91
N ALA A 83 -21.19 -37.57 -3.00
CA ALA A 83 -21.22 -38.22 -4.31
C ALA A 83 -20.49 -39.57 -4.28
N LEU A 84 -19.31 -39.64 -3.64
CA LEU A 84 -18.62 -40.91 -3.40
C LEU A 84 -19.40 -41.80 -2.44
N GLY A 85 -19.99 -41.22 -1.39
CA GLY A 85 -20.84 -41.91 -0.43
C GLY A 85 -22.08 -42.58 -1.04
N ALA A 86 -22.50 -42.19 -2.25
CA ALA A 86 -23.57 -42.85 -2.98
C ALA A 86 -23.15 -44.20 -3.58
N ILE A 87 -21.84 -44.44 -3.77
CA ILE A 87 -21.29 -45.66 -4.37
C ILE A 87 -20.39 -46.47 -3.42
N MET A 88 -20.05 -45.93 -2.25
CA MET A 88 -19.27 -46.61 -1.20
C MET A 88 -19.65 -46.11 0.20
N ALA A 89 -19.18 -46.78 1.26
CA ALA A 89 -19.45 -46.30 2.62
C ALA A 89 -18.85 -44.91 2.87
N LEU A 90 -19.60 -44.04 3.54
CA LEU A 90 -19.26 -42.63 3.73
C LEU A 90 -17.90 -42.41 4.40
N GLY A 91 -17.47 -43.33 5.28
CA GLY A 91 -16.15 -43.28 5.90
C GLY A 91 -15.00 -43.40 4.89
N TRP A 92 -15.11 -44.27 3.89
CA TRP A 92 -14.11 -44.40 2.82
C TRP A 92 -14.11 -43.18 1.89
N ALA A 93 -15.29 -42.64 1.58
CA ALA A 93 -15.41 -41.40 0.84
C ALA A 93 -14.70 -40.23 1.56
N ALA A 94 -14.92 -40.10 2.88
CA ALA A 94 -14.26 -39.08 3.69
C ALA A 94 -12.72 -39.25 3.69
N LEU A 95 -12.21 -40.47 3.79
CA LEU A 95 -10.77 -40.75 3.70
C LEU A 95 -10.18 -40.35 2.35
N ILE A 96 -10.87 -40.63 1.24
CA ILE A 96 -10.41 -40.22 -0.11
C ILE A 96 -10.33 -38.69 -0.20
N VAL A 97 -11.37 -37.99 0.24
CA VAL A 97 -11.39 -36.51 0.24
C VAL A 97 -10.27 -35.95 1.13
N ALA A 98 -10.01 -36.57 2.29
CA ALA A 98 -8.91 -36.17 3.17
C ALA A 98 -7.54 -36.35 2.52
N VAL A 99 -7.31 -37.46 1.80
CA VAL A 99 -6.06 -37.70 1.06
C VAL A 99 -5.87 -36.67 -0.05
N ILE A 100 -6.93 -36.32 -0.79
CA ILE A 100 -6.88 -35.26 -1.81
C ILE A 100 -6.42 -33.94 -1.18
N TRP A 101 -7.00 -33.54 -0.05
CA TRP A 101 -6.60 -32.32 0.66
C TRP A 101 -5.19 -32.39 1.22
N ALA A 102 -4.74 -33.55 1.71
CA ALA A 102 -3.37 -33.73 2.17
C ALA A 102 -2.35 -33.51 1.03
N ILE A 103 -2.65 -34.00 -0.18
CA ILE A 103 -1.80 -33.79 -1.35
C ILE A 103 -1.77 -32.30 -1.73
N ILE A 104 -2.94 -31.66 -1.82
CA ILE A 104 -3.04 -30.22 -2.13
C ILE A 104 -2.23 -29.41 -1.11
N ALA A 105 -2.41 -29.69 0.20
CA ALA A 105 -1.69 -29.01 1.27
C ALA A 105 -0.17 -29.23 1.17
N ALA A 106 0.29 -30.44 0.87
CA ALA A 106 1.70 -30.75 0.70
C ALA A 106 2.33 -29.96 -0.47
N VAL A 107 1.61 -29.86 -1.60
CA VAL A 107 2.04 -29.06 -2.76
C VAL A 107 2.09 -27.58 -2.40
N LEU A 108 1.02 -27.02 -1.83
CA LEU A 108 0.97 -25.61 -1.43
C LEU A 108 2.06 -25.25 -0.41
N ALA A 109 2.26 -26.09 0.60
CA ALA A 109 3.30 -25.88 1.60
C ALA A 109 4.71 -25.96 0.97
N SER A 110 4.94 -26.89 0.05
CA SER A 110 6.22 -27.01 -0.66
C SER A 110 6.49 -25.80 -1.54
N THR A 111 5.53 -25.37 -2.35
CA THR A 111 5.66 -24.19 -3.23
C THR A 111 5.80 -22.92 -2.40
N GLY A 112 4.96 -22.70 -1.38
CA GLY A 112 5.07 -21.55 -0.49
C GLY A 112 6.42 -21.47 0.20
N ARG A 113 6.96 -22.60 0.68
CA ARG A 113 8.32 -22.65 1.24
C ARG A 113 9.39 -22.32 0.21
N LYS A 114 9.23 -22.72 -1.06
CA LYS A 114 10.18 -22.36 -2.14
C LYS A 114 10.14 -20.87 -2.44
N GLU A 115 8.95 -20.30 -2.59
CA GLU A 115 8.78 -18.86 -2.82
C GLU A 115 9.38 -18.04 -1.67
N LEU A 116 9.07 -18.39 -0.42
CA LEU A 116 9.65 -17.72 0.76
C LEU A 116 11.17 -17.81 0.81
N LYS A 117 11.76 -18.93 0.36
CA LYS A 117 13.22 -19.09 0.26
C LYS A 117 13.84 -18.28 -0.89
N GLN A 118 13.09 -18.00 -1.94
CA GLN A 118 13.55 -17.20 -3.09
C GLN A 118 13.48 -15.70 -2.82
N ILE A 119 12.67 -15.27 -1.86
CA ILE A 119 12.71 -13.90 -1.34
C ILE A 119 14.06 -13.71 -0.62
N LYS A 120 15.08 -13.29 -1.37
CA LYS A 120 16.38 -12.83 -0.86
C LYS A 120 16.12 -11.72 0.15
N GLY A 121 16.31 -12.00 1.44
CA GLY A 121 16.21 -11.01 2.49
C GLY A 121 15.11 -11.21 3.52
N LEU A 122 14.57 -12.42 3.73
CA LEU A 122 14.11 -12.75 5.08
C LEU A 122 15.35 -12.77 5.97
N PRO A 123 15.57 -11.75 6.82
CA PRO A 123 16.76 -11.73 7.60
C PRO A 123 16.66 -12.88 8.61
N GLN A 124 17.70 -13.70 8.70
CA GLN A 124 17.90 -14.60 9.85
C GLN A 124 18.22 -13.80 11.13
N THR A 125 17.73 -12.57 11.26
CA THR A 125 17.94 -11.62 12.36
C THR A 125 17.06 -11.94 13.56
N SER A 126 17.00 -13.21 13.94
CA SER A 126 16.86 -13.54 15.37
C SER A 126 18.26 -13.77 15.96
N GLU A 127 19.21 -14.28 15.17
CA GLU A 127 20.59 -14.47 15.59
C GLU A 127 21.42 -13.17 15.51
N THR A 128 21.26 -12.37 14.45
CA THR A 128 21.99 -11.08 14.32
C THR A 128 21.51 -10.00 15.31
N LEU A 129 20.27 -10.08 15.80
CA LEU A 129 19.79 -9.20 16.88
C LEU A 129 20.31 -9.63 18.27
N ALA A 130 20.65 -10.91 18.44
CA ALA A 130 21.29 -11.43 19.65
C ALA A 130 22.79 -11.12 19.71
N GLU A 131 23.39 -10.70 18.59
CA GLU A 131 24.80 -10.35 18.45
C GLU A 131 25.06 -8.84 18.54
N ILE A 132 24.06 -8.02 18.91
CA ILE A 132 24.31 -6.62 19.30
C ILE A 132 24.87 -6.65 20.74
N PRO A 133 26.18 -6.44 20.96
CA PRO A 133 26.75 -6.45 22.30
C PRO A 133 26.09 -5.35 23.17
N PRO A 134 25.93 -5.58 24.49
CA PRO A 134 25.34 -4.62 25.43
C PRO A 134 26.15 -3.33 25.63
N THR A 135 27.14 -3.05 24.77
CA THR A 135 28.00 -1.88 24.82
C THR A 135 27.36 -0.62 24.23
N LEU A 136 26.23 -0.73 23.54
CA LEU A 136 25.38 0.42 23.19
C LEU A 136 24.40 0.75 24.33
N LYS A 137 24.94 1.02 25.52
CA LYS A 137 24.27 1.86 26.53
C LYS A 137 24.80 3.30 26.35
N PRO A 138 24.06 4.22 25.70
CA PRO A 138 24.36 5.63 25.74
C PRO A 138 23.96 6.16 27.12
N GLY A 139 24.87 6.07 28.08
CA GLY A 139 24.59 6.52 29.43
C GLY A 139 25.64 6.01 30.41
N GLU A 140 26.82 6.61 30.37
CA GLU A 140 27.72 6.84 31.51
C GLU A 140 29.04 7.44 31.00
N VAL A 141 28.98 8.66 30.48
CA VAL A 141 30.13 9.57 30.55
C VAL A 141 29.79 10.58 31.63
N ASN A 142 29.96 10.14 32.88
CA ASN A 142 30.06 11.01 34.06
C ASN A 142 31.29 11.92 33.86
N ARG A 143 31.13 13.24 34.00
CA ARG A 143 31.48 14.02 35.21
C ARG A 143 32.96 13.99 35.56
#